data_AF-A0A383BHR1-F1
#
_entry.id   AF-A0A383BHR1-F1
#
_cell.length_a   1.000
_cell.length_b   1.000
_cell.length_c   1.000
_cell.angle_alpha   90.00
_cell.angle_beta   90.00
_cell.angle_gamma   90.00
#
_symmetry.space_group_name_H-M   'P 1'
#
loop_
_entity.id
_entity.type
_entity.pdbx_description
1 polymer ?
#
loop_
_entity_poly.entity_id
_entity_poly.type
_entity_poly.pdbx_seq_one_letter_code
_entity_poly.pdbx_strand_id
1 'polypeptide(L)'
;DVLFTFIGPYEKSNLHGGEYNLKFIEYLKCSANVHILGPKPSNELPRYLNQFDLFLMCYSGDKDVAEMANPHKILEYLSTGKTVVSHYIDEYKDKKDLVEMVKHNRLLPQKLNHVLHNLNYFNSPEKAQLRRQYALSNTYGKQIARIEQLVSDYVYSDSNVN
;
A
#
# COMPACT_ATOMS: atom_id res chain seq x y z
N ASP A 1 -13.21 -19.67 -0.23
CA ASP A 1 -12.23 -19.47 -1.31
C ASP A 1 -11.71 -18.05 -1.33
N VAL A 2 -10.46 -17.84 -1.73
CA VAL A 2 -9.80 -16.53 -1.78
C VAL A 2 -9.81 -16.00 -3.21
N LEU A 3 -10.34 -14.79 -3.41
CA LEU A 3 -10.38 -14.11 -4.71
C LEU A 3 -9.30 -13.03 -4.78
N PHE A 4 -8.51 -13.03 -5.85
CA PHE A 4 -7.50 -12.00 -6.11
C PHE A 4 -8.02 -11.03 -7.16
N THR A 5 -8.19 -9.77 -6.79
CA THR A 5 -8.63 -8.72 -7.72
C THR A 5 -7.48 -7.78 -8.05
N PHE A 6 -7.15 -7.67 -9.34
CA PHE A 6 -6.13 -6.77 -9.87
C PHE A 6 -6.79 -5.60 -10.58
N ILE A 7 -6.40 -4.39 -10.20
CA ILE A 7 -6.87 -3.13 -10.81
C ILE A 7 -5.65 -2.35 -11.29
N GLY A 8 -5.65 -2.00 -12.58
CA GLY A 8 -4.54 -1.32 -13.21
C GLY A 8 -4.30 -1.76 -14.64
N PRO A 9 -3.40 -1.07 -15.37
CA PRO A 9 -3.01 -1.48 -16.69
C PRO A 9 -2.31 -2.83 -16.62
N TYR A 10 -2.79 -3.77 -17.43
CA TYR A 10 -2.17 -5.07 -17.61
C TYR A 10 -1.91 -5.34 -19.08
N GLU A 11 -2.15 -4.37 -19.98
CA GLU A 11 -1.90 -4.41 -21.44
C GLU A 11 -0.66 -3.60 -21.79
N LYS A 12 -0.06 -3.87 -22.95
CA LYS A 12 1.15 -3.18 -23.41
C LYS A 12 0.86 -1.67 -23.54
N SER A 13 1.61 -0.85 -22.80
CA SER A 13 1.52 0.61 -22.85
C SER A 13 2.90 1.20 -23.15
N ASN A 14 2.93 2.26 -23.96
CA ASN A 14 4.16 2.99 -24.29
C ASN A 14 4.80 3.68 -23.06
N LEU A 15 4.12 3.66 -21.91
CA LEU A 15 4.55 4.28 -20.65
C LEU A 15 5.26 3.31 -19.69
N HIS A 16 5.46 2.04 -20.06
CA HIS A 16 6.19 1.06 -19.24
C HIS A 16 7.33 0.44 -20.05
N GLY A 17 8.58 0.73 -19.64
CA GLY A 17 9.80 0.19 -20.26
C GLY A 17 10.25 -1.17 -19.72
N GLY A 18 9.46 -1.82 -18.86
CA GLY A 18 9.77 -3.14 -18.29
C GLY A 18 9.40 -4.30 -19.21
N GLU A 19 10.04 -5.45 -19.01
CA GLU A 19 9.65 -6.69 -19.70
C GLU A 19 8.21 -7.06 -19.37
N TYR A 20 7.37 -6.96 -20.38
CA TYR A 20 5.96 -7.24 -20.26
C TYR A 20 5.72 -8.76 -20.35
N ASN A 21 5.45 -9.40 -19.21
CA ASN A 21 5.34 -10.86 -19.08
C ASN A 21 3.95 -11.37 -19.51
N LEU A 22 3.74 -11.47 -20.83
CA LEU A 22 2.50 -12.00 -21.43
C LEU A 22 2.08 -13.36 -20.88
N LYS A 23 3.03 -14.27 -20.67
CA LYS A 23 2.74 -15.63 -20.16
C LYS A 23 2.14 -15.57 -18.76
N PHE A 24 2.65 -14.69 -17.90
CA PHE A 24 2.13 -14.53 -16.56
C PHE A 24 0.72 -13.91 -16.55
N ILE A 25 0.47 -12.92 -17.41
CA ILE A 25 -0.87 -12.34 -17.54
C ILE A 25 -1.89 -13.38 -18.04
N GLU A 26 -1.53 -14.20 -19.03
CA GLU A 26 -2.41 -15.27 -19.51
C GLU A 26 -2.66 -16.34 -18.42
N TYR A 27 -1.64 -16.69 -17.64
CA TYR A 27 -1.81 -17.56 -16.46
C TYR A 27 -2.83 -16.99 -15.46
N LEU A 28 -2.75 -15.69 -15.18
CA LEU A 28 -3.69 -15.01 -14.27
C LEU A 28 -5.11 -15.00 -14.85
N LYS A 29 -5.30 -14.73 -16.15
CA LYS A 29 -6.62 -14.76 -16.80
C LYS A 29 -7.29 -16.13 -16.75
N CYS A 30 -6.50 -17.20 -16.85
CA CYS A 30 -7.01 -18.57 -16.81
C CYS A 30 -7.24 -19.09 -15.38
N SER A 31 -6.85 -18.34 -14.34
CA SER A 31 -7.01 -18.74 -12.95
C SER A 31 -8.42 -18.44 -12.46
N ALA A 32 -9.15 -19.46 -12.01
CA ALA A 32 -10.58 -19.36 -11.64
C ALA A 32 -10.86 -18.40 -10.48
N ASN A 33 -9.86 -18.09 -9.65
CA ASN A 33 -9.98 -17.22 -8.48
C ASN A 33 -9.30 -15.85 -8.68
N VAL A 34 -9.04 -15.46 -9.92
CA VAL A 34 -8.38 -14.19 -10.27
C VAL A 34 -9.32 -13.34 -11.12
N HIS A 35 -9.48 -12.07 -10.73
CA HIS A 35 -10.22 -11.06 -11.48
C HIS A 35 -9.28 -9.94 -11.90
N ILE A 36 -9.13 -9.71 -13.21
CA ILE A 36 -8.35 -8.60 -13.75
C ILE A 36 -9.32 -7.56 -14.31
N LEU A 37 -9.44 -6.41 -13.63
CA LEU A 37 -10.45 -5.40 -13.96
C LEU A 37 -9.96 -4.32 -14.93
N GLY A 38 -8.65 -4.28 -15.20
CA GLY A 38 -8.03 -3.23 -16.01
C GLY A 38 -7.90 -1.88 -15.29
N PRO A 39 -7.48 -0.84 -16.01
CA PRO A 39 -7.38 0.50 -15.45
C PRO A 39 -8.76 1.04 -15.08
N LYS A 40 -8.82 1.80 -13.97
CA LYS A 40 -10.02 2.49 -13.50
C LYS A 40 -9.72 3.96 -13.23
N PRO A 41 -10.68 4.87 -13.48
CA PRO A 41 -10.56 6.26 -13.07
C PRO A 41 -10.31 6.38 -11.56
N SER A 42 -9.45 7.32 -11.14
CA SER A 42 -9.07 7.48 -9.73
C SER A 42 -10.26 7.75 -8.81
N ASN A 43 -11.30 8.42 -9.30
CA ASN A 43 -12.54 8.69 -8.56
C ASN A 43 -13.42 7.43 -8.35
N GLU A 44 -13.21 6.36 -9.12
CA GLU A 44 -13.91 5.09 -8.93
C GLU A 44 -13.20 4.15 -7.96
N LEU A 45 -11.88 4.27 -7.81
CA LEU A 45 -11.07 3.37 -7.00
C LEU A 45 -11.61 3.18 -5.57
N PRO A 46 -12.04 4.23 -4.83
CA PRO A 46 -12.55 4.06 -3.47
C PRO A 46 -13.69 3.04 -3.36
N ARG A 47 -14.57 2.96 -4.38
CA ARG A 47 -15.67 1.99 -4.41
C ARG A 47 -15.17 0.56 -4.45
N TYR A 48 -14.08 0.29 -5.17
CA TYR A 48 -13.46 -1.03 -5.21
C TYR A 48 -12.70 -1.33 -3.93
N LEU A 49 -11.87 -0.39 -3.46
CA LEU A 49 -11.04 -0.57 -2.28
C LEU A 49 -11.88 -0.93 -1.03
N ASN A 50 -13.07 -0.33 -0.89
CA ASN A 50 -13.98 -0.61 0.22
C ASN A 50 -14.59 -2.03 0.21
N GLN A 51 -14.55 -2.73 -0.91
CA GLN A 51 -15.11 -4.08 -1.04
C GLN A 51 -14.12 -5.17 -0.63
N PHE A 52 -12.83 -4.86 -0.50
CA PHE A 52 -11.82 -5.86 -0.20
C PHE A 52 -11.68 -6.13 1.31
N ASP A 53 -11.29 -7.35 1.63
CA ASP A 53 -11.03 -7.77 3.01
C ASP A 53 -9.63 -7.38 3.50
N LEU A 54 -8.66 -7.34 2.57
CA LEU A 54 -7.27 -6.96 2.81
C LEU A 54 -6.61 -6.49 1.51
N PHE A 55 -5.44 -5.89 1.64
CA PHE A 55 -4.58 -5.54 0.51
C PHE A 55 -3.27 -6.33 0.53
N LEU A 56 -2.75 -6.61 -0.67
CA LEU A 56 -1.50 -7.34 -0.86
C LEU A 56 -0.54 -6.54 -1.75
N MET A 57 0.69 -6.35 -1.26
CA MET A 57 1.76 -5.71 -2.02
C MET A 57 2.95 -6.66 -2.16
N CYS A 58 3.34 -6.92 -3.41
CA CYS A 58 4.36 -7.92 -3.76
C CYS A 58 5.50 -7.33 -4.62
N TYR A 59 6.02 -6.15 -4.25
CA TYR A 59 7.21 -5.60 -4.91
C TYR A 59 8.49 -6.35 -4.50
N SER A 60 9.51 -6.28 -5.34
CA SER A 60 10.81 -6.91 -5.15
C SER A 60 11.71 -6.07 -4.22
N GLY A 61 11.17 -5.55 -3.11
CA GLY A 61 11.92 -4.72 -2.17
C GLY A 61 13.10 -5.44 -1.48
N ASP A 62 13.19 -6.77 -1.61
CA ASP A 62 14.37 -7.55 -1.21
C ASP A 62 15.51 -7.52 -2.25
N LYS A 63 15.24 -7.03 -3.46
CA LYS A 63 16.20 -6.93 -4.59
C LYS A 63 16.43 -5.50 -5.04
N ASP A 64 15.43 -4.63 -4.93
CA ASP A 64 15.50 -3.23 -5.34
C ASP A 64 14.96 -2.30 -4.24
N VAL A 65 15.86 -1.52 -3.65
CA VAL A 65 15.56 -0.56 -2.58
C VAL A 65 14.65 0.58 -3.08
N ALA A 66 14.70 0.92 -4.38
CA ALA A 66 13.84 1.95 -4.95
C ALA A 66 12.36 1.56 -4.92
N GLU A 67 12.05 0.26 -4.98
CA GLU A 67 10.68 -0.25 -4.91
C GLU A 67 10.07 -0.15 -3.49
N MET A 68 10.87 0.18 -2.48
CA MET A 68 10.42 0.38 -1.10
C MET A 68 9.74 1.73 -0.86
N ALA A 69 9.76 2.65 -1.84
CA ALA A 69 9.44 4.06 -1.66
C ALA A 69 8.03 4.50 -2.11
N ASN A 70 6.99 3.66 -2.04
CA ASN A 70 5.63 4.07 -2.45
C ASN A 70 4.64 4.24 -1.26
N PRO A 71 4.75 5.36 -0.50
CA PRO A 71 3.83 5.66 0.60
C PRO A 71 2.40 5.94 0.11
N HIS A 72 2.23 6.45 -1.12
CA HIS A 72 0.92 6.92 -1.59
C HIS A 72 -0.11 5.80 -1.67
N LYS A 73 0.24 4.64 -2.26
CA LYS A 73 -0.68 3.49 -2.32
C LYS A 73 -0.99 2.93 -0.93
N ILE A 74 -0.02 2.91 -0.03
CA ILE A 74 -0.24 2.41 1.33
C ILE A 74 -1.20 3.32 2.08
N LEU A 75 -1.03 4.65 2.01
CA LEU A 75 -1.96 5.57 2.65
C LEU A 75 -3.39 5.40 2.15
N GLU A 76 -3.59 5.17 0.84
CA GLU A 76 -4.91 4.84 0.29
C GLU A 76 -5.48 3.55 0.89
N TYR A 77 -4.69 2.48 0.98
CA TYR A 77 -5.13 1.21 1.60
C TYR A 77 -5.44 1.38 3.09
N LEU A 78 -4.56 2.05 3.85
CA LEU A 78 -4.75 2.31 5.27
C LEU A 78 -6.00 3.16 5.53
N SER A 79 -6.38 4.05 4.61
CA SER A 79 -7.59 4.87 4.73
C SER A 79 -8.89 4.06 4.78
N THR A 80 -8.90 2.84 4.25
CA THR A 80 -10.05 1.92 4.36
C THR A 80 -10.17 1.28 5.75
N GLY A 81 -9.09 1.29 6.53
CA GLY A 81 -8.97 0.53 7.77
C GLY A 81 -8.70 -0.97 7.59
N LYS A 82 -8.60 -1.49 6.37
CA LYS A 82 -8.27 -2.90 6.11
C LYS A 82 -6.77 -3.15 6.26
N THR A 83 -6.42 -4.36 6.70
CA THR A 83 -5.02 -4.78 6.84
C THR A 83 -4.32 -4.85 5.48
N VAL A 84 -3.02 -4.58 5.49
CA VAL A 84 -2.15 -4.61 4.32
C VAL A 84 -1.03 -5.62 4.58
N VAL A 85 -0.92 -6.63 3.72
CA VAL A 85 0.21 -7.57 3.73
C VAL A 85 1.22 -7.12 2.68
N SER A 86 2.48 -6.98 3.08
CA SER A 86 3.51 -6.43 2.18
C SER A 86 4.89 -7.04 2.39
N HIS A 87 5.75 -6.87 1.40
CA HIS A 87 7.20 -6.88 1.58
C HIS A 87 7.62 -5.82 2.61
N TYR A 88 8.86 -5.89 3.09
CA TYR A 88 9.41 -4.94 4.05
C TYR A 88 9.52 -3.54 3.45
N ILE A 89 9.06 -2.54 4.20
CA ILE A 89 9.09 -1.13 3.85
C ILE A 89 9.61 -0.37 5.06
N ASP A 90 10.76 0.29 4.91
CA ASP A 90 11.48 0.87 6.04
C ASP A 90 10.66 1.93 6.80
N GLU A 91 9.87 2.71 6.07
CA GLU A 91 8.97 3.73 6.63
C GLU A 91 7.99 3.17 7.68
N TYR A 92 7.63 1.89 7.55
CA TYR A 92 6.66 1.21 8.42
C TYR A 92 7.30 0.22 9.41
N LYS A 93 8.63 0.15 9.50
CA LYS A 93 9.34 -0.87 10.32
C LYS A 93 8.92 -0.89 11.80
N ASP A 94 8.61 0.27 12.36
CA ASP A 94 8.18 0.45 13.74
C ASP A 94 6.64 0.52 13.88
N LYS A 95 5.90 0.36 12.77
CA LYS A 95 4.45 0.53 12.69
C LYS A 95 3.74 -0.80 12.41
N LYS A 96 4.03 -1.80 13.24
CA LYS A 96 3.58 -3.21 13.04
C LYS A 96 2.06 -3.38 12.94
N ASP A 97 1.28 -2.52 13.59
CA ASP A 97 -0.18 -2.58 13.52
C ASP A 97 -0.77 -1.92 12.27
N LEU A 98 0.03 -1.19 11.49
CA LEU A 98 -0.40 -0.57 10.24
C LEU A 98 -0.23 -1.52 9.04
N VAL A 99 0.91 -2.20 8.96
CA VAL A 99 1.26 -3.04 7.80
C VAL A 99 1.90 -4.35 8.27
N GLU A 100 1.36 -5.46 7.78
CA GLU A 100 1.84 -6.82 8.04
C GLU A 100 2.97 -7.17 7.07
N MET A 101 4.21 -6.94 7.50
CA MET A 101 5.37 -7.05 6.63
C MET A 101 6.18 -8.34 6.83
N VAL A 102 6.89 -8.75 5.76
CA VAL A 102 7.94 -9.77 5.80
C VAL A 102 9.25 -9.23 5.24
N LYS A 103 10.38 -9.63 5.84
CA LYS A 103 11.72 -9.22 5.35
C LYS A 103 12.12 -9.84 4.01
N HIS A 104 11.58 -11.02 3.69
CA HIS A 104 11.90 -11.73 2.46
C HIS A 104 10.63 -12.15 1.75
N ASN A 105 10.55 -11.89 0.45
CA ASN A 105 9.33 -12.13 -0.32
C ASN A 105 8.89 -13.58 -0.38
N ARG A 106 9.83 -14.53 -0.24
CA ARG A 106 9.51 -15.96 -0.10
C ARG A 106 8.56 -16.28 1.06
N LEU A 107 8.47 -15.40 2.06
CA LEU A 107 7.61 -15.55 3.24
C LEU A 107 6.23 -14.89 3.07
N LEU A 108 5.98 -14.15 1.98
CA LEU A 108 4.70 -13.50 1.73
C LEU A 108 3.52 -14.48 1.73
N PRO A 109 3.58 -15.66 1.06
CA PRO A 109 2.47 -16.59 1.07
C PRO A 109 2.11 -17.08 2.47
N GLN A 110 3.11 -17.34 3.32
CA GLN A 110 2.90 -17.75 4.70
C GLN A 110 2.23 -16.63 5.51
N LYS A 111 2.73 -15.40 5.40
CA LYS A 111 2.15 -14.24 6.10
C LYS A 111 0.72 -13.96 5.62
N LEU A 112 0.47 -14.02 4.32
CA LEU A 112 -0.87 -13.85 3.74
C LEU A 112 -1.83 -14.91 4.29
N ASN A 113 -1.45 -16.18 4.27
CA ASN A 113 -2.27 -17.26 4.83
C ASN A 113 -2.55 -17.04 6.32
N HIS A 114 -1.55 -16.64 7.10
CA HIS A 114 -1.76 -16.34 8.52
C HIS A 114 -2.77 -15.20 8.73
N VAL A 115 -2.66 -14.12 7.96
CA VAL A 115 -3.58 -12.98 8.05
C VAL A 115 -5.00 -13.36 7.63
N LEU A 116 -5.15 -14.12 6.54
CA LEU A 116 -6.45 -14.61 6.05
C LEU A 116 -7.19 -15.43 7.11
N HIS A 117 -6.50 -16.33 7.82
CA HIS A 117 -7.12 -17.15 8.88
C HIS A 117 -7.44 -16.37 10.16
N ASN A 118 -6.93 -15.15 10.30
CA ASN A 118 -7.07 -14.32 11.50
C ASN A 118 -7.60 -12.92 11.18
N LEU A 119 -8.40 -12.78 10.12
CA LEU A 119 -8.86 -11.47 9.63
C LEU A 119 -9.57 -10.65 10.71
N ASN A 120 -10.39 -11.27 11.55
CA ASN A 120 -11.09 -10.57 12.64
C ASN A 120 -10.12 -9.89 13.62
N TYR A 121 -8.96 -10.51 13.89
CA TYR A 121 -7.93 -9.92 14.72
C TYR A 121 -7.22 -8.76 13.98
N PHE A 122 -6.78 -9.00 12.75
CA PHE A 122 -6.02 -8.01 11.98
C PHE A 122 -6.86 -6.81 11.54
N ASN A 123 -8.18 -6.99 11.38
CA ASN A 123 -9.18 -5.96 11.08
C ASN A 123 -10.06 -5.63 12.29
N SER A 124 -9.59 -5.88 13.50
CA SER A 124 -10.28 -5.43 14.73
C SER A 124 -10.60 -3.92 14.66
N PRO A 125 -11.70 -3.48 15.28
CA PRO A 125 -12.10 -2.07 15.25
C PRO A 125 -10.97 -1.11 15.62
N GLU A 126 -10.15 -1.47 16.60
CA GLU A 126 -9.01 -0.71 17.11
C GLU A 126 -7.92 -0.57 16.04
N LYS A 127 -7.48 -1.67 15.42
CA LYS A 127 -6.46 -1.65 14.36
C LYS A 127 -6.97 -0.93 13.11
N ALA A 128 -8.25 -1.14 12.77
CA ALA A 128 -8.86 -0.46 11.64
C ALA A 128 -8.92 1.06 11.87
N GLN A 129 -9.26 1.51 13.08
CA GLN A 129 -9.24 2.92 13.45
C GLN A 129 -7.83 3.50 13.42
N LEU A 130 -6.83 2.78 13.95
CA LEU A 130 -5.43 3.20 13.91
C LEU A 130 -4.95 3.48 12.48
N ARG A 131 -5.27 2.57 11.54
CA ARG A 131 -4.93 2.75 10.12
C ARG A 131 -5.61 3.96 9.49
N ARG A 132 -6.91 4.15 9.75
CA ARG A 132 -7.66 5.32 9.26
C ARG A 132 -7.09 6.63 9.82
N GLN A 133 -6.77 6.66 11.10
CA GLN A 133 -6.20 7.84 11.74
C GLN A 133 -4.81 8.17 11.19
N TYR A 134 -3.98 7.15 10.93
CA TYR A 134 -2.68 7.34 10.29
C TYR A 134 -2.81 7.91 8.87
N ALA A 135 -3.75 7.42 8.07
CA ALA A 135 -4.01 7.98 6.75
C ALA A 135 -4.48 9.45 6.85
N LEU A 136 -5.43 9.74 7.76
CA LEU A 136 -5.94 11.09 8.01
C LEU A 136 -4.91 12.05 8.61
N SER A 137 -3.85 11.55 9.25
CA SER A 137 -2.76 12.38 9.75
C SER A 137 -1.72 12.70 8.67
N ASN A 138 -1.76 12.03 7.52
CA ASN A 138 -0.80 12.18 6.42
C ASN A 138 -1.46 12.69 5.13
N THR A 139 -2.55 13.45 5.25
CA THR A 139 -3.14 14.17 4.11
C THR A 139 -2.21 15.27 3.61
N TYR A 140 -2.31 15.63 2.33
CA TYR A 140 -1.52 16.72 1.76
C TYR A 140 -1.65 18.02 2.55
N GLY A 141 -2.86 18.41 2.98
CA GLY A 141 -3.04 19.61 3.80
C GLY A 141 -2.25 19.58 5.12
N LYS A 142 -2.16 18.43 5.79
CA LYS A 142 -1.34 18.28 6.99
C LYS A 142 0.15 18.28 6.69
N GLN A 143 0.56 17.68 5.57
CA GLN A 143 1.96 17.72 5.14
C GLN A 143 2.41 19.14 4.80
N ILE A 144 1.57 19.91 4.11
CA ILE A 144 1.83 21.33 3.82
C ILE A 144 1.99 22.13 5.11
N ALA A 145 1.07 21.97 6.07
CA ALA A 145 1.18 22.65 7.37
C ALA A 145 2.47 22.29 8.15
N ARG A 146 2.91 21.02 8.08
CA ARG A 146 4.19 20.60 8.69
C ARG A 146 5.39 21.25 8.02
N ILE A 147 5.38 21.31 6.69
CA ILE A 147 6.44 21.96 5.91
C ILE A 147 6.49 23.46 6.23
N GLU A 148 5.34 24.12 6.26
CA GLU A 148 5.22 25.54 6.60
C GLU A 148 5.79 25.86 7.99
N GLN A 149 5.48 25.01 8.98
CA GLN A 149 6.03 25.16 10.33
C GLN A 149 7.55 25.03 10.33
N LEU A 150 8.10 23.99 9.69
CA LEU A 150 9.55 23.77 9.64
C LEU A 150 10.30 24.90 8.94
N VAL A 151 9.75 25.43 7.85
CA VAL A 151 10.33 26.58 7.14
C VAL A 151 10.27 27.83 8.02
N SER A 152 9.15 28.07 8.70
CA SER A 152 9.01 29.20 9.61
C SER A 152 10.01 29.11 10.76
N ASP A 153 10.09 27.97 11.43
CA ASP A 153 11.02 27.74 12.54
C ASP A 153 12.48 28.00 12.13
N TYR A 154 12.87 27.55 10.94
CA TYR A 154 14.20 27.78 10.39
C TYR A 154 14.49 29.28 10.17
N VAL A 155 13.56 30.01 9.52
CA VAL A 155 13.70 31.45 9.24
C VAL A 155 13.79 32.27 10.53
N TYR A 156 12.97 31.93 11.54
CA TYR A 156 12.97 32.63 12.83
C TYR A 156 14.13 32.21 13.75
N SER A 157 14.71 31.01 13.58
CA SER A 157 15.92 30.62 14.30
C SER A 157 17.17 31.38 13.81
N ASP A 158 17.29 31.61 12.49
CA ASP A 158 18.42 32.38 11.92
C ASP A 158 18.32 33.89 12.22
N SER A 159 17.11 34.39 12.49
CA SER A 159 16.86 35.80 12.82
C SER A 159 17.22 36.15 14.28
N ASN A 160 17.37 35.17 15.17
CA ASN A 160 17.72 35.36 16.58
C ASN A 160 19.21 35.13 16.89
N VAL A 161 20.05 34.96 15.85
CA VAL A 161 21.51 34.78 15.97
C VAL A 161 22.30 36.02 15.51
N ASN A 162 21.62 37.14 15.19
CA ASN A 162 22.25 38.44 14.92
C ASN A 162 21.88 39.49 15.96
#